data_AF-A0A6M0A611-F1
#
_entry.id   AF-A0A6M0A611-F1
#
_cell.length_a   1.000
_cell.length_b   1.000
_cell.length_c   1.000
_cell.angle_alpha   90.00
_cell.angle_beta   90.00
_cell.angle_gamma   90.00
#
_symmetry.space_group_name_H-M   'P 1'
#
loop_
_entity.id
_entity.type
_entity.pdbx_description
1 polymer ?
#
loop_
_entity_poly.entity_id
_entity_poly.type
_entity_poly.pdbx_seq_one_letter_code
_entity_poly.pdbx_strand_id
1 'polypeptide(L)'
;MALALRNDQHGTAGDALLIDFGTNLVQRLVTKSEVMRWEVLLRFCSTRIGANNYFEKINFQYPLNNAWVAGQIDGNASSVHDETTNPRTGTNNWHGTEVSEAADPLDDFYKARDILDSQGYQMQAIYTDRYVAKLLERNPHIAEWARSRIIIRPDIDSQNVVSTLSRRPNRQQTNEYFLTNDFPAINVYNQAYSIEPENVGDPTFKFFMQPPGTPKGRHYILILGTVDNTSEIYYEEKDETITLENVMGYNYVGIVAGRSTPGRVVYSETQQRHPMGIYAEAIQSTQPVILHKGAVIVIAVDELGDEGEPVNLNLPAIAHEPNGNYR
;
A
#
# COMPACT_ATOMS: atom_id res chain seq x y z
N MET A 1 -35.93 -15.58 32.39
CA MET A 1 -37.00 -16.01 31.48
C MET A 1 -36.38 -16.07 30.08
N ALA A 2 -35.91 -17.24 29.68
CA ALA A 2 -35.21 -17.45 28.42
C ALA A 2 -36.26 -17.59 27.30
N LEU A 3 -36.31 -16.64 26.37
CA LEU A 3 -37.12 -16.78 25.16
C LEU A 3 -36.34 -17.68 24.18
N ALA A 4 -36.77 -18.93 24.10
CA ALA A 4 -36.41 -19.83 23.02
C ALA A 4 -37.05 -19.32 21.72
N LEU A 5 -36.22 -18.91 20.76
CA LEU A 5 -36.66 -18.71 19.38
C LEU A 5 -36.97 -20.08 18.80
N ARG A 6 -38.27 -20.37 18.59
CA ARG A 6 -38.72 -21.52 17.82
C ARG A 6 -38.26 -21.35 16.39
N ASN A 7 -37.41 -22.27 15.98
CA ASN A 7 -36.86 -22.41 14.65
C ASN A 7 -37.84 -23.21 13.80
N ASP A 8 -38.90 -22.57 13.33
CA ASP A 8 -39.87 -23.20 12.44
C ASP A 8 -39.88 -22.45 11.09
N GLN A 9 -39.31 -23.11 10.08
CA GLN A 9 -39.56 -22.95 8.63
C GLN A 9 -38.59 -22.19 7.69
N HIS A 10 -37.34 -21.93 8.06
CA HIS A 10 -36.31 -21.61 7.05
C HIS A 10 -35.10 -22.54 7.21
N GLY A 11 -35.05 -23.57 6.37
CA GLY A 11 -33.93 -24.52 6.34
C GLY A 11 -32.61 -23.82 6.06
N THR A 12 -31.54 -24.43 6.59
CA THR A 12 -30.09 -24.16 6.47
C THR A 12 -29.55 -23.30 5.32
N ALA A 13 -30.23 -23.23 4.17
CA ALA A 13 -29.91 -22.33 3.06
C ALA A 13 -30.20 -20.85 3.35
N GLY A 14 -31.25 -20.51 4.12
CA GLY A 14 -31.57 -19.13 4.49
C GLY A 14 -30.55 -18.54 5.47
N ASP A 15 -30.15 -19.33 6.47
CA ASP A 15 -29.11 -18.95 7.43
C ASP A 15 -27.73 -18.82 6.75
N ALA A 16 -27.41 -19.71 5.81
CA ALA A 16 -26.18 -19.61 5.03
C ALA A 16 -26.13 -18.33 4.17
N LEU A 17 -27.24 -17.95 3.53
CA LEU A 17 -27.34 -16.70 2.76
C LEU A 17 -27.17 -15.45 3.64
N LEU A 18 -27.73 -15.45 4.85
CA LEU A 18 -27.55 -14.37 5.83
C LEU A 18 -26.11 -14.27 6.33
N ILE A 19 -25.46 -15.42 6.59
CA ILE A 19 -24.05 -15.48 6.99
C ILE A 19 -23.13 -14.98 5.86
N ASP A 20 -23.37 -15.41 4.63
CA ASP A 20 -22.60 -14.97 3.46
C ASP A 20 -22.81 -13.46 3.21
N PHE A 21 -24.03 -12.97 3.36
CA PHE A 21 -24.33 -11.54 3.21
C PHE A 21 -23.64 -10.70 4.28
N GLY A 22 -23.72 -11.11 5.55
CA GLY A 22 -23.03 -10.44 6.66
C GLY A 22 -21.51 -10.47 6.50
N THR A 23 -20.95 -11.59 6.06
CA THR A 23 -19.51 -11.74 5.80
C THR A 23 -19.04 -10.80 4.68
N ASN A 24 -19.81 -10.69 3.60
CA ASN A 24 -19.49 -9.76 2.51
C ASN A 24 -19.52 -8.29 2.95
N LEU A 25 -20.53 -7.88 3.72
CA LEU A 25 -20.58 -6.52 4.27
C LEU A 25 -19.40 -6.21 5.19
N VAL A 26 -19.05 -7.16 6.07
CA VAL A 26 -17.88 -7.05 6.94
C VAL A 26 -16.59 -6.94 6.13
N GLN A 27 -16.44 -7.76 5.08
CA GLN A 27 -15.26 -7.76 4.22
C GLN A 27 -15.06 -6.41 3.52
N ARG A 28 -16.14 -5.72 3.12
CA ARG A 28 -16.07 -4.37 2.54
C ARG A 28 -15.50 -3.36 3.54
N LEU A 29 -15.97 -3.39 4.80
CA LEU A 29 -15.46 -2.49 5.84
C LEU A 29 -13.98 -2.75 6.16
N VAL A 30 -13.58 -4.02 6.23
CA VAL A 30 -12.17 -4.40 6.43
C VAL A 30 -11.31 -3.92 5.25
N THR A 31 -11.77 -4.17 4.02
CA THR A 31 -11.09 -3.72 2.80
C THR A 31 -10.92 -2.20 2.78
N LYS A 32 -11.96 -1.44 3.13
CA LYS A 32 -11.87 0.02 3.21
C LYS A 32 -10.85 0.48 4.26
N SER A 33 -10.81 -0.18 5.42
CA SER A 33 -9.80 0.09 6.46
C SER A 33 -8.39 -0.20 5.97
N GLU A 34 -8.21 -1.27 5.20
CA GLU A 34 -6.92 -1.63 4.60
C GLU A 34 -6.50 -0.59 3.55
N VAL A 35 -7.41 -0.18 2.67
CA VAL A 35 -7.14 0.89 1.68
C VAL A 35 -6.67 2.17 2.38
N MET A 36 -7.34 2.60 3.45
CA MET A 36 -6.91 3.77 4.22
C MET A 36 -5.51 3.58 4.82
N ARG A 37 -5.15 2.37 5.27
CA ARG A 37 -3.80 2.11 5.79
C ARG A 37 -2.75 2.32 4.70
N TRP A 38 -2.99 1.81 3.50
CA TRP A 38 -2.09 2.00 2.36
C TRP A 38 -2.02 3.46 1.89
N GLU A 39 -3.11 4.22 1.96
CA GLU A 39 -3.08 5.68 1.76
C GLU A 39 -2.13 6.35 2.77
N VAL A 40 -2.24 6.01 4.06
CA VAL A 40 -1.39 6.63 5.10
C VAL A 40 0.07 6.23 4.96
N LEU A 41 0.37 4.99 4.58
CA LEU A 41 1.75 4.51 4.41
C LEU A 41 2.43 5.11 3.17
N LEU A 42 1.72 5.19 2.04
CA LEU A 42 2.31 5.59 0.76
C LEU A 42 2.15 7.07 0.43
N ARG A 43 1.09 7.71 0.94
CA ARG A 43 0.74 9.10 0.62
C ARG A 43 0.72 10.01 1.84
N PHE A 44 1.04 9.47 3.02
CA PHE A 44 1.10 10.21 4.28
C PHE A 44 -0.21 10.94 4.64
N CYS A 45 -1.32 10.50 4.04
CA CYS A 45 -2.65 11.04 4.25
C CYS A 45 -3.70 9.95 4.14
N SER A 46 -4.86 10.11 4.76
CA SER A 46 -6.03 9.28 4.50
C SER A 46 -7.23 10.13 4.09
N THR A 47 -8.09 9.55 3.27
CA THR A 47 -9.35 10.19 2.88
C THR A 47 -10.51 9.59 3.68
N ARG A 48 -11.15 10.43 4.50
CA ARG A 48 -12.34 10.05 5.25
C ARG A 48 -13.59 10.50 4.51
N ILE A 49 -14.52 9.57 4.34
CA ILE A 49 -15.85 9.84 3.79
C ILE A 49 -16.87 9.38 4.83
N GLY A 50 -17.70 10.30 5.32
CA GLY A 50 -18.80 10.03 6.24
C GLY A 50 -20.09 9.68 5.50
N ALA A 51 -21.02 9.01 6.19
CA ALA A 51 -22.32 8.62 5.63
C ALA A 51 -23.21 9.83 5.23
N ASN A 52 -22.87 11.04 5.67
CA ASN A 52 -23.52 12.31 5.33
C ASN A 52 -22.81 13.07 4.19
N ASN A 53 -22.02 12.37 3.36
CA ASN A 53 -21.15 12.95 2.34
C ASN A 53 -20.09 13.92 2.90
N TYR A 54 -19.82 13.86 4.21
CA TYR A 54 -18.69 14.58 4.79
C TYR A 54 -17.39 14.04 4.19
N PHE A 55 -16.52 14.95 3.77
CA PHE A 55 -15.21 14.63 3.20
C PHE A 55 -14.13 15.34 4.00
N GLU A 56 -13.11 14.60 4.39
CA GLU A 56 -11.95 15.13 5.09
C GLU A 56 -10.68 14.41 4.63
N LYS A 57 -9.66 15.20 4.28
CA LYS A 57 -8.31 14.69 4.07
C LYS A 57 -7.51 14.90 5.36
N ILE A 58 -7.09 13.80 5.97
CA ILE A 58 -6.27 13.81 7.19
C ILE A 58 -4.81 13.65 6.77
N ASN A 59 -3.96 14.62 7.10
CA ASN A 59 -2.52 14.56 6.84
C ASN A 59 -1.77 14.13 8.10
N PHE A 60 -0.92 13.11 7.98
CA PHE A 60 -0.27 12.48 9.14
C PHE A 60 1.05 13.14 9.55
N GLN A 61 1.50 14.21 8.88
CA GLN A 61 2.74 14.94 9.20
C GLN A 61 3.95 14.01 9.39
N TYR A 62 4.31 13.27 8.34
CA TYR A 62 5.56 12.53 8.31
C TYR A 62 6.75 13.48 8.19
N PRO A 63 7.97 13.08 8.61
CA PRO A 63 9.16 13.87 8.35
C PRO A 63 9.30 14.11 6.86
N LEU A 64 9.55 15.36 6.44
CA LEU A 64 9.53 15.73 5.02
C LEU A 64 10.49 14.84 4.20
N ASN A 65 11.69 14.60 4.71
CA ASN A 65 12.71 13.84 3.98
C ASN A 65 12.37 12.36 3.78
N ASN A 66 11.27 11.85 4.36
CA ASN A 66 10.87 10.46 4.27
C ASN A 66 10.20 10.07 2.95
N ALA A 67 10.02 11.01 2.01
CA ALA A 67 9.57 10.68 0.68
C ALA A 67 10.24 11.51 -0.42
N TRP A 68 10.57 10.87 -1.54
CA TRP A 68 11.07 11.53 -2.75
C TRP A 68 10.77 10.72 -4.02
N VAL A 69 11.02 11.31 -5.18
CA VAL A 69 10.93 10.63 -6.49
C VAL A 69 12.29 10.00 -6.81
N ALA A 70 12.29 8.76 -7.29
CA ALA A 70 13.48 7.97 -7.61
C ALA A 70 14.44 8.72 -8.54
N GLY A 71 15.73 8.65 -8.20
CA GLY A 71 16.82 9.31 -8.92
C GLY A 71 16.92 10.83 -8.68
N GLN A 72 16.01 11.42 -7.89
CA GLN A 72 16.14 12.82 -7.47
C GLN A 72 17.18 12.94 -6.32
N ILE A 73 18.43 13.24 -6.69
CA ILE A 73 19.54 13.43 -5.75
C ILE A 73 19.38 14.74 -4.95
N ASP A 74 18.81 15.79 -5.56
CA ASP A 74 18.61 17.09 -4.91
C ASP A 74 17.29 17.10 -4.12
N GLY A 75 17.43 16.84 -2.82
CA GLY A 75 16.36 16.71 -1.85
C GLY A 75 15.40 17.90 -1.82
N ASN A 76 14.17 17.66 -2.24
CA ASN A 76 13.02 18.33 -1.66
C ASN A 76 11.84 17.35 -1.67
N ALA A 77 11.35 17.04 -0.47
CA ALA A 77 10.21 16.18 -0.16
C ALA A 77 8.91 16.51 -0.90
N SER A 78 8.81 17.73 -1.44
CA SER A 78 7.57 18.29 -1.97
C SER A 78 7.15 17.70 -3.32
N SER A 79 7.99 16.90 -4.00
CA SER A 79 7.73 16.40 -5.37
C SER A 79 6.92 15.10 -5.44
N VAL A 80 6.82 14.32 -4.36
CA VAL A 80 6.13 13.00 -4.37
C VAL A 80 4.63 13.11 -4.59
N HIS A 81 4.06 14.27 -4.26
CA HIS A 81 2.61 14.52 -4.31
C HIS A 81 2.25 15.72 -5.18
N ASP A 82 3.22 16.33 -5.87
CA ASP A 82 3.00 17.40 -6.83
C ASP A 82 2.86 16.81 -8.24
N GLU A 83 1.84 17.27 -8.98
CA GLU A 83 1.57 16.89 -10.37
C GLU A 83 2.54 17.58 -11.36
N THR A 84 3.30 18.58 -10.89
CA THR A 84 4.10 19.48 -11.74
C THR A 84 5.60 19.20 -11.74
N THR A 85 6.12 18.37 -10.84
CA THR A 85 7.54 18.02 -10.83
C THR A 85 7.83 16.99 -11.92
N ASN A 86 8.25 17.49 -13.08
CA ASN A 86 8.72 16.69 -14.21
C ASN A 86 10.11 16.10 -13.89
N PRO A 87 10.26 14.79 -13.63
CA PRO A 87 11.55 14.19 -13.27
C PRO A 87 12.51 14.10 -14.47
N ARG A 88 12.04 14.43 -15.68
CA ARG A 88 12.72 14.09 -16.94
C ARG A 88 13.81 15.06 -17.37
N THR A 89 13.91 16.25 -16.79
CA THR A 89 15.02 17.17 -17.14
C THR A 89 16.30 16.85 -16.38
N GLY A 90 16.26 15.92 -15.41
CA GLY A 90 17.45 15.39 -14.76
C GLY A 90 17.93 14.12 -15.45
N THR A 91 19.24 14.02 -15.69
CA THR A 91 20.00 12.82 -16.11
C THR A 91 19.93 11.65 -15.13
N ASN A 92 19.02 11.68 -14.16
CA ASN A 92 19.07 10.87 -12.95
C ASN A 92 17.70 10.18 -12.74
N ASN A 93 17.28 9.30 -13.63
CA ASN A 93 16.13 8.42 -13.37
C ASN A 93 16.53 6.95 -13.58
N TRP A 94 15.75 6.02 -13.04
CA TRP A 94 16.07 4.58 -13.10
C TRP A 94 15.84 3.94 -14.47
N HIS A 95 15.34 4.70 -15.46
CA HIS A 95 14.87 4.19 -16.75
C HIS A 95 15.92 4.21 -17.86
N GLY A 96 17.12 4.75 -17.60
CA GLY A 96 18.20 4.73 -18.59
C GLY A 96 18.51 3.32 -19.09
N THR A 97 18.87 3.22 -20.37
CA THR A 97 19.12 1.92 -21.01
C THR A 97 20.57 1.47 -20.86
N GLU A 98 21.46 2.42 -20.58
CA GLU A 98 22.88 2.20 -20.33
C GLU A 98 23.29 2.76 -18.94
N VAL A 99 24.40 2.26 -18.42
CA VAL A 99 24.94 2.62 -17.09
C VAL A 99 25.21 4.12 -16.97
N SER A 100 25.66 4.75 -18.06
CA SER A 100 25.91 6.19 -18.15
C SER A 100 24.65 7.06 -18.24
N GLU A 101 23.49 6.45 -18.48
CA GLU A 101 22.21 7.12 -18.68
C GLU A 101 21.23 6.90 -17.52
N ALA A 102 21.36 5.79 -16.80
CA ALA A 102 20.50 5.45 -15.67
C ALA A 102 21.15 5.87 -14.37
N ALA A 103 20.35 6.42 -13.46
CA ALA A 103 20.74 6.49 -12.05
C ALA A 103 20.85 5.06 -11.47
N ASP A 104 21.84 4.85 -10.59
CA ASP A 104 21.93 3.63 -9.80
C ASP A 104 20.81 3.63 -8.75
N PRO A 105 19.89 2.65 -8.78
CA PRO A 105 18.86 2.56 -7.76
C PRO A 105 19.41 2.48 -6.34
N LEU A 106 20.62 1.94 -6.13
CA LEU A 106 21.22 1.84 -4.79
C LEU A 106 21.44 3.21 -4.15
N ASP A 107 21.68 4.27 -4.90
CA ASP A 107 21.88 5.60 -4.33
C ASP A 107 20.64 6.05 -3.54
N ASP A 108 19.44 5.75 -4.05
CA ASP A 108 18.18 6.01 -3.35
C ASP A 108 18.03 5.10 -2.11
N PHE A 109 18.45 3.83 -2.18
CA PHE A 109 18.40 2.93 -1.02
C PHE A 109 19.41 3.30 0.07
N TYR A 110 20.61 3.74 -0.31
CA TYR A 110 21.61 4.29 0.62
C TYR A 110 21.06 5.54 1.31
N LYS A 111 20.47 6.46 0.54
CA LYS A 111 19.78 7.64 1.10
C LYS A 111 18.66 7.24 2.06
N ALA A 112 17.85 6.24 1.71
CA ALA A 112 16.80 5.74 2.60
C ALA A 112 17.35 5.18 3.91
N ARG A 113 18.45 4.42 3.83
CA ARG A 113 19.15 3.89 5.01
C ARG A 113 19.69 5.01 5.89
N ASP A 114 20.39 5.97 5.30
CA ASP A 114 20.98 7.09 6.04
C ASP A 114 19.91 7.93 6.75
N ILE A 115 18.75 8.14 6.11
CA ILE A 115 17.60 8.83 6.74
C ILE A 115 17.05 8.02 7.91
N LEU A 116 16.82 6.73 7.73
CA LEU A 116 16.33 5.85 8.81
C LEU A 116 17.32 5.85 9.99
N ASP A 117 18.62 5.66 9.70
CA ASP A 117 19.67 5.62 10.72
C ASP A 117 19.77 6.95 11.47
N SER A 118 19.65 8.09 10.76
CA SER A 118 19.61 9.42 11.39
C SER A 118 18.41 9.64 12.31
N GLN A 119 17.33 8.90 12.08
CA GLN A 119 16.10 8.92 12.87
C GLN A 119 16.07 7.81 13.94
N GLY A 120 17.13 7.00 14.05
CA GLY A 120 17.26 5.93 15.03
C GLY A 120 16.57 4.62 14.63
N TYR A 121 16.27 4.42 13.34
CA TYR A 121 15.65 3.20 12.82
C TYR A 121 16.62 2.47 11.89
N GLN A 122 16.53 1.15 11.81
CA GLN A 122 17.30 0.36 10.83
C GLN A 122 16.38 -0.15 9.73
N MET A 123 16.83 -0.19 8.49
CA MET A 123 16.02 -0.71 7.38
C MET A 123 15.68 -2.20 7.59
N GLN A 124 14.39 -2.53 7.68
CA GLN A 124 13.91 -3.89 7.96
C GLN A 124 13.37 -4.57 6.70
N ALA A 125 12.55 -3.87 5.92
CA ALA A 125 11.83 -4.47 4.81
C ALA A 125 11.60 -3.47 3.67
N ILE A 126 11.63 -3.99 2.44
CA ILE A 126 11.32 -3.24 1.22
C ILE A 126 10.14 -3.94 0.52
N TYR A 127 9.11 -3.16 0.21
CA TYR A 127 7.94 -3.59 -0.55
C TYR A 127 7.76 -2.73 -1.79
N THR A 128 7.42 -3.37 -2.91
CA THR A 128 7.11 -2.65 -4.15
C THR A 128 6.12 -3.43 -5.00
N ASP A 129 5.65 -2.85 -6.11
CA ASP A 129 4.80 -3.54 -7.06
C ASP A 129 5.59 -4.22 -8.19
N ARG A 130 4.88 -4.97 -9.03
CA ARG A 130 5.50 -5.70 -10.14
C ARG A 130 6.19 -4.81 -11.17
N TYR A 131 5.75 -3.56 -11.35
CA TYR A 131 6.33 -2.66 -12.35
C TYR A 131 7.74 -2.27 -11.94
N VAL A 132 7.88 -1.70 -10.74
CA VAL A 132 9.18 -1.27 -10.19
C VAL A 132 10.11 -2.46 -10.04
N ALA A 133 9.55 -3.59 -9.59
CA ALA A 133 10.28 -4.82 -9.48
C ALA A 133 10.92 -5.23 -10.82
N LYS A 134 10.21 -5.10 -11.95
CA LYS A 134 10.76 -5.37 -13.29
C LYS A 134 11.70 -4.27 -13.78
N LEU A 135 11.49 -3.02 -13.37
CA LEU A 135 12.38 -1.91 -13.68
C LEU A 135 13.76 -2.17 -13.08
N LEU A 136 13.83 -2.58 -11.82
CA LEU A 136 15.08 -2.97 -11.15
C LEU A 136 15.76 -4.16 -11.86
N GLU A 137 15.02 -5.17 -12.28
CA GLU A 137 15.56 -6.29 -13.09
C GLU A 137 16.09 -5.85 -14.47
N ARG A 138 15.70 -4.67 -14.96
CA ARG A 138 16.13 -4.13 -16.25
C ARG A 138 17.17 -3.04 -16.12
N ASN A 139 17.40 -2.52 -14.92
CA ASN A 139 18.33 -1.42 -14.69
C ASN A 139 19.76 -1.85 -15.06
N PRO A 140 20.50 -1.02 -15.81
CA PRO A 140 21.79 -1.40 -16.37
C PRO A 140 22.87 -1.62 -15.30
N HIS A 141 22.84 -0.92 -14.15
CA HIS A 141 23.79 -1.12 -13.04
C HIS A 141 23.62 -2.51 -12.41
N ILE A 142 22.37 -2.91 -12.15
CA ILE A 142 22.04 -4.23 -11.62
C ILE A 142 22.39 -5.32 -12.64
N ALA A 143 22.13 -5.08 -13.93
CA ALA A 143 22.47 -5.99 -15.00
C ALA A 143 23.98 -6.17 -15.19
N GLU A 144 24.77 -5.10 -15.05
CA GLU A 144 26.23 -5.16 -15.11
C GLU A 144 26.79 -5.96 -13.94
N TRP A 145 26.32 -5.70 -12.72
CA TRP A 145 26.69 -6.49 -11.55
C TRP A 145 26.35 -7.98 -11.72
N ALA A 146 25.16 -8.29 -12.26
CA ALA A 146 24.77 -9.68 -12.48
C ALA A 146 25.62 -10.38 -13.54
N ARG A 147 26.12 -9.65 -14.55
CA ARG A 147 27.00 -10.18 -15.60
C ARG A 147 28.44 -10.38 -15.12
N SER A 148 28.92 -9.59 -14.16
CA SER A 148 30.27 -9.74 -13.62
C SER A 148 30.43 -11.00 -12.75
N ARG A 149 29.32 -11.58 -12.28
CA ARG A 149 29.32 -12.85 -11.53
C ARG A 149 29.41 -14.05 -12.46
N ILE A 150 30.51 -14.81 -12.32
CA ILE A 150 30.64 -16.15 -12.89
C ILE A 150 29.84 -17.11 -12.02
N ILE A 151 28.67 -17.58 -12.49
CA ILE A 151 27.96 -18.68 -11.85
C ILE A 151 28.65 -19.98 -12.27
N ILE A 152 29.49 -20.53 -11.38
CA ILE A 152 30.02 -21.88 -11.56
C ILE A 152 28.92 -22.84 -11.12
N ARG A 153 28.20 -23.42 -12.08
CA ARG A 153 27.35 -24.59 -11.81
C ARG A 153 28.25 -25.83 -11.89
N PRO A 154 28.48 -26.55 -10.78
CA PRO A 154 29.07 -27.87 -10.87
C PRO A 154 28.01 -28.78 -11.50
N ASP A 155 28.08 -28.96 -12.81
CA ASP A 155 27.37 -30.07 -13.43
C ASP A 155 28.13 -31.35 -13.07
N ILE A 156 27.42 -32.33 -12.52
CA ILE A 156 28.02 -33.51 -11.89
C ILE A 156 28.72 -34.42 -12.94
N ASP A 157 28.43 -34.25 -14.23
CA ASP A 157 28.95 -35.11 -15.30
C ASP A 157 29.54 -34.38 -16.52
N SER A 158 29.77 -33.06 -16.47
CA SER A 158 30.42 -32.37 -17.59
C SER A 158 31.43 -31.30 -17.15
N GLN A 159 32.67 -31.40 -17.63
CA GLN A 159 33.73 -30.39 -17.46
C GLN A 159 33.46 -29.08 -18.24
N ASN A 160 32.20 -28.79 -18.56
CA ASN A 160 31.81 -27.60 -19.28
C ASN A 160 31.26 -26.57 -18.30
N VAL A 161 32.05 -25.55 -18.03
CA VAL A 161 31.60 -24.33 -17.35
C VAL A 161 30.58 -23.64 -18.27
N VAL A 162 29.29 -23.90 -18.06
CA VAL A 162 28.23 -23.18 -18.77
C VAL A 162 27.97 -21.88 -18.02
N SER A 163 28.67 -20.82 -18.42
CA SER A 163 28.31 -19.45 -18.01
C SER A 163 27.02 -19.05 -18.73
N THR A 164 25.87 -19.16 -18.08
CA THR A 164 24.66 -18.49 -18.58
C THR A 164 24.79 -17.01 -18.26
N LEU A 165 25.39 -16.24 -19.17
CA LEU A 165 25.30 -14.77 -19.18
C LEU A 165 23.85 -14.40 -19.50
N SER A 166 22.97 -14.44 -18.50
CA SER A 166 21.61 -13.92 -18.66
C SER A 166 21.72 -12.42 -18.91
N ARG A 167 21.31 -11.95 -20.09
CA ARG A 167 21.33 -10.51 -20.45
C ARG A 167 20.52 -9.65 -19.48
N ARG A 168 19.55 -10.24 -18.79
CA ARG A 168 18.71 -9.60 -17.78
C ARG A 168 18.79 -10.39 -16.47
N PRO A 169 19.07 -9.73 -15.33
CA PRO A 169 18.98 -10.37 -14.03
C PRO A 169 17.54 -10.80 -13.76
N ASN A 170 17.37 -11.96 -13.16
CA ASN A 170 16.09 -12.39 -12.60
C ASN A 170 15.91 -11.82 -11.18
N ARG A 171 14.71 -11.95 -10.60
CA ARG A 171 14.39 -11.50 -9.23
C ARG A 171 15.40 -11.97 -8.19
N GLN A 172 15.86 -13.23 -8.30
CA GLN A 172 16.81 -13.79 -7.35
C GLN A 172 18.13 -13.04 -7.41
N GLN A 173 18.67 -12.79 -8.61
CA GLN A 173 19.89 -12.02 -8.80
C GLN A 173 19.74 -10.57 -8.34
N THR A 174 18.57 -9.94 -8.58
CA THR A 174 18.28 -8.62 -8.02
C THR A 174 18.29 -8.66 -6.49
N ASN A 175 17.68 -9.65 -5.84
CA ASN A 175 17.71 -9.75 -4.39
C ASN A 175 19.13 -10.05 -3.85
N GLU A 176 19.91 -10.89 -4.52
CA GLU A 176 21.32 -11.13 -4.18
C GLU A 176 22.17 -9.86 -4.30
N TYR A 177 21.88 -9.00 -5.26
CA TYR A 177 22.52 -7.69 -5.41
C TYR A 177 22.25 -6.81 -4.19
N PHE A 178 20.99 -6.71 -3.76
CA PHE A 178 20.61 -5.94 -2.57
C PHE A 178 21.28 -6.51 -1.31
N LEU A 179 21.23 -7.84 -1.12
CA LEU A 179 21.85 -8.51 0.03
C LEU A 179 23.37 -8.33 0.07
N THR A 180 24.04 -8.31 -1.09
CA THR A 180 25.50 -8.08 -1.16
C THR A 180 25.87 -6.64 -0.75
N ASN A 181 24.92 -5.70 -0.84
CA ASN A 181 25.07 -4.30 -0.44
C ASN A 181 24.41 -4.00 0.92
N ASP A 182 24.21 -5.04 1.75
CA ASP A 182 23.62 -4.94 3.10
C ASP A 182 22.18 -4.38 3.14
N PHE A 183 21.40 -4.61 2.08
CA PHE A 183 19.98 -4.28 2.04
C PHE A 183 19.09 -5.53 2.15
N PRO A 184 17.90 -5.44 2.77
CA PRO A 184 16.95 -6.53 2.76
C PRO A 184 16.46 -6.83 1.34
N ALA A 185 15.96 -8.05 1.14
CA ALA A 185 15.41 -8.45 -0.15
C ALA A 185 14.14 -7.66 -0.51
N ILE A 186 13.92 -7.44 -1.81
CA ILE A 186 12.74 -6.74 -2.31
C ILE A 186 11.55 -7.70 -2.34
N ASN A 187 10.47 -7.31 -1.65
CA ASN A 187 9.21 -8.05 -1.65
C ASN A 187 8.21 -7.40 -2.62
N VAL A 188 7.59 -8.22 -3.46
CA VAL A 188 6.57 -7.73 -4.40
C VAL A 188 5.19 -7.90 -3.79
N TYR A 189 4.48 -6.80 -3.59
CA TYR A 189 3.12 -6.76 -3.04
C TYR A 189 2.11 -6.45 -4.14
N ASN A 190 1.44 -7.49 -4.65
CA ASN A 190 0.46 -7.39 -5.75
C ASN A 190 -0.98 -7.68 -5.30
N GLN A 191 -1.29 -7.50 -4.02
CA GLN A 191 -2.65 -7.72 -3.56
C GLN A 191 -3.56 -6.62 -4.12
N ALA A 192 -4.67 -7.04 -4.69
CA ALA A 192 -5.68 -6.17 -5.26
C ALA A 192 -6.94 -6.13 -4.40
N TYR A 193 -7.72 -5.07 -4.57
CA TYR A 193 -9.05 -4.91 -4.01
C TYR A 193 -10.02 -4.49 -5.10
N SER A 194 -11.28 -4.90 -4.96
CA SER A 194 -12.35 -4.47 -5.86
C SER A 194 -12.82 -3.08 -5.47
N ILE A 195 -13.01 -2.21 -6.46
CA ILE A 195 -13.82 -1.01 -6.32
C ILE A 195 -15.16 -1.25 -7.00
N GLU A 196 -16.25 -0.76 -6.40
CA GLU A 196 -17.54 -0.77 -7.06
C GLU A 196 -17.47 0.14 -8.29
N PRO A 197 -17.85 -0.34 -9.48
CA PRO A 197 -17.90 0.50 -10.65
C PRO A 197 -19.05 1.52 -10.51
N GLU A 198 -18.81 2.75 -10.98
CA GLU A 198 -19.82 3.83 -11.02
C GLU A 198 -21.06 3.46 -11.87
N ASN A 199 -20.93 2.42 -12.71
CA ASN A 199 -22.02 1.82 -13.49
C ASN A 199 -22.06 0.31 -13.26
N VAL A 200 -23.25 -0.28 -13.20
CA VAL A 200 -23.46 -1.74 -13.05
C VAL A 200 -22.63 -2.51 -14.10
N GLY A 201 -21.57 -3.21 -13.66
CA GLY A 201 -20.60 -3.88 -14.53
C GLY A 201 -19.53 -4.65 -13.75
N ASP A 202 -18.52 -5.17 -14.46
CA ASP A 202 -17.41 -5.92 -13.84
C ASP A 202 -16.66 -5.08 -12.80
N PRO A 203 -16.28 -5.66 -11.65
CA PRO A 203 -15.52 -4.94 -10.63
C PRO A 203 -14.20 -4.47 -11.24
N THR A 204 -13.94 -3.16 -11.14
CA THR A 204 -12.61 -2.67 -11.44
C THR A 204 -11.70 -3.05 -10.28
N PHE A 205 -10.54 -3.62 -10.57
CA PHE A 205 -9.57 -3.96 -9.55
C PHE A 205 -8.50 -2.89 -9.46
N LYS A 206 -8.10 -2.55 -8.24
CA LYS A 206 -6.97 -1.68 -7.93
C LYS A 206 -5.99 -2.40 -7.01
N PHE A 207 -4.71 -2.06 -7.10
CA PHE A 207 -3.68 -2.61 -6.22
C PHE A 207 -3.52 -1.74 -4.97
N PHE A 208 -3.27 -2.36 -3.82
CA PHE A 208 -3.03 -1.62 -2.58
C PHE A 208 -1.76 -0.75 -2.63
N MET A 209 -0.74 -1.17 -3.40
CA MET A 209 0.45 -0.37 -3.70
C MET A 209 0.13 0.87 -4.56
N GLN A 210 -1.11 1.02 -5.06
CA GLN A 210 -1.60 2.15 -5.83
C GLN A 210 -2.95 2.62 -5.25
N PRO A 211 -2.94 3.15 -4.00
CA PRO A 211 -4.16 3.53 -3.32
C PRO A 211 -4.85 4.71 -4.03
N PRO A 212 -6.13 5.02 -3.70
CA PRO A 212 -6.84 6.15 -4.29
C PRO A 212 -6.04 7.45 -4.20
N GLY A 213 -6.09 8.25 -5.26
CA GLY A 213 -5.29 9.48 -5.39
C GLY A 213 -3.81 9.28 -5.71
N THR A 214 -3.39 8.06 -6.04
CA THR A 214 -2.11 7.84 -6.73
C THR A 214 -2.19 8.41 -8.16
N PRO A 215 -1.25 9.26 -8.58
CA PRO A 215 -1.18 9.75 -9.95
C PRO A 215 -1.08 8.61 -10.97
N LYS A 216 -1.62 8.83 -12.18
CA LYS A 216 -1.55 7.82 -13.24
C LYS A 216 -0.09 7.58 -13.63
N GLY A 217 0.31 6.31 -13.70
CA GLY A 217 1.70 5.94 -13.98
C GLY A 217 2.65 6.16 -12.80
N ARG A 218 2.17 6.51 -11.59
CA ARG A 218 3.03 6.55 -10.40
C ARG A 218 2.99 5.21 -9.66
N HIS A 219 4.17 4.72 -9.32
CA HIS A 219 4.43 3.53 -8.53
C HIS A 219 5.20 3.89 -7.28
N TYR A 220 5.20 2.99 -6.29
CA TYR A 220 5.88 3.24 -5.03
C TYR A 220 6.78 2.08 -4.60
N ILE A 221 7.77 2.44 -3.81
CA ILE A 221 8.55 1.55 -2.97
C ILE A 221 8.30 2.01 -1.55
N LEU A 222 7.83 1.09 -0.72
CA LEU A 222 7.65 1.28 0.71
C LEU A 222 8.82 0.62 1.42
N ILE A 223 9.56 1.40 2.20
CA ILE A 223 10.66 0.92 3.02
C ILE A 223 10.25 1.11 4.48
N LEU A 224 10.34 0.04 5.25
CA LEU A 224 9.99 0.02 6.66
C LEU A 224 11.25 -0.15 7.51
N GLY A 225 11.36 0.68 8.54
CA GLY A 225 12.37 0.59 9.58
C GLY A 225 11.94 -0.35 10.71
N THR A 226 12.93 -0.84 11.46
CA THR A 226 12.72 -1.65 12.67
C THR A 226 12.02 -0.84 13.75
N VAL A 227 10.98 -1.42 14.36
CA VAL A 227 10.31 -0.83 15.52
C VAL A 227 10.48 -1.79 16.70
N ASP A 228 11.38 -1.43 17.61
CA ASP A 228 11.69 -2.14 18.85
C ASP A 228 11.13 -1.43 20.09
N ASN A 229 10.51 -0.26 19.88
CA ASN A 229 10.02 0.59 20.95
C ASN A 229 8.63 0.20 21.41
N THR A 230 8.42 0.36 22.72
CA THR A 230 7.10 0.33 23.34
C THR A 230 6.41 1.67 23.10
N SER A 231 5.20 1.61 22.56
CA SER A 231 4.34 2.79 22.43
C SER A 231 3.22 2.72 23.45
N GLU A 232 3.10 3.77 24.25
CA GLU A 232 1.98 3.94 25.16
C GLU A 232 0.88 4.76 24.49
N ILE A 233 -0.34 4.24 24.52
CA ILE A 233 -1.52 4.93 24.02
C ILE A 233 -2.46 5.13 25.19
N TYR A 234 -2.84 6.38 25.43
CA TYR A 234 -3.89 6.68 26.38
C TYR A 234 -5.25 6.38 25.75
N TYR A 235 -5.99 5.47 26.35
CA TYR A 235 -7.34 5.11 25.94
C TYR A 235 -8.36 5.86 26.81
N GLU A 236 -8.75 7.04 26.33
CA GLU A 236 -9.59 8.01 27.06
C GLU A 236 -10.88 7.39 27.61
N GLU A 237 -11.52 6.47 26.88
CA GLU A 237 -12.80 5.88 27.29
C GLU A 237 -12.71 5.03 28.55
N LYS A 238 -11.54 4.45 28.84
CA LYS A 238 -11.32 3.62 30.03
C LYS A 238 -10.42 4.27 31.07
N ASP A 239 -9.89 5.47 30.81
CA ASP A 239 -8.87 6.10 31.65
C ASP A 239 -7.67 5.15 31.89
N GLU A 240 -7.27 4.45 30.83
CA GLU A 240 -6.24 3.40 30.87
C GLU A 240 -5.17 3.66 29.82
N THR A 241 -3.91 3.39 30.17
CA THR A 241 -2.81 3.36 29.20
C THR A 241 -2.63 1.94 28.67
N ILE A 242 -2.66 1.79 27.35
CA ILE A 242 -2.38 0.54 26.67
C ILE A 242 -0.96 0.61 26.11
N THR A 243 -0.13 -0.35 26.50
CA THR A 243 1.21 -0.50 25.95
C THR A 243 1.16 -1.43 24.74
N LEU A 244 1.62 -0.94 23.59
CA LEU A 244 1.81 -1.75 22.40
C LEU A 244 3.31 -1.97 22.16
N GLU A 245 3.69 -3.23 22.00
CA GLU A 245 5.09 -3.62 21.79
C GLU A 245 5.30 -4.01 20.34
N ASN A 246 6.40 -3.54 19.74
CA ASN A 246 6.86 -3.94 18.41
C ASN A 246 5.81 -3.74 17.30
N VAL A 247 5.03 -2.65 17.38
CA VAL A 247 4.03 -2.31 16.36
C VAL A 247 4.36 -0.98 15.69
N MET A 248 4.21 -0.93 14.36
CA MET A 248 4.34 0.32 13.60
C MET A 248 3.18 1.29 13.87
N GLY A 249 2.04 0.75 14.28
CA GLY A 249 0.80 1.48 14.47
C GLY A 249 -0.36 0.54 14.77
N TYR A 250 -1.56 1.11 14.80
CA TYR A 250 -2.80 0.38 15.08
C TYR A 250 -3.94 0.94 14.23
N ASN A 251 -5.01 0.15 14.09
CA ASN A 251 -6.26 0.67 13.55
C ASN A 251 -7.17 1.04 14.72
N TYR A 252 -7.46 2.33 14.85
CA TYR A 252 -8.49 2.80 15.77
C TYR A 252 -9.86 2.40 15.26
N VAL A 253 -10.70 1.85 16.14
CA VAL A 253 -12.11 1.56 15.87
C VAL A 253 -12.94 2.40 16.82
N GLY A 254 -13.78 3.27 16.26
CA GLY A 254 -14.60 4.20 17.02
C GLY A 254 -15.97 3.65 17.42
N ILE A 255 -16.71 4.49 18.13
CA ILE A 255 -18.12 4.26 18.47
C ILE A 255 -19.00 4.54 17.25
N VAL A 256 -19.91 3.62 16.94
CA VAL A 256 -20.97 3.82 15.94
C VAL A 256 -22.10 4.64 16.57
N ALA A 257 -22.65 5.59 15.82
CA ALA A 257 -23.77 6.43 16.28
C ALA A 257 -24.91 5.56 16.85
N GLY A 258 -25.39 5.93 18.05
CA GLY A 258 -26.43 5.18 18.75
C GLY A 258 -25.95 3.95 19.53
N ARG A 259 -24.63 3.69 19.61
CA ARG A 259 -24.04 2.67 20.49
C ARG A 259 -23.21 3.33 21.59
N SER A 260 -23.08 2.62 22.72
CA SER A 260 -22.30 3.07 23.89
C SER A 260 -20.89 2.49 23.93
N THR A 261 -20.52 1.63 22.98
CA THR A 261 -19.21 0.95 22.94
C THR A 261 -18.63 0.98 21.52
N PRO A 262 -17.30 1.05 21.37
CA PRO A 262 -16.65 0.91 20.07
C PRO A 262 -16.93 -0.42 19.41
N GLY A 263 -16.87 -0.45 18.08
CA GLY A 263 -16.89 -1.70 17.33
C GLY A 263 -17.55 -1.61 15.97
N ARG A 264 -17.74 -2.79 15.38
CA ARG A 264 -18.52 -2.97 14.17
C ARG A 264 -19.92 -3.40 14.54
N VAL A 265 -20.90 -2.84 13.86
CA VAL A 265 -22.31 -3.23 14.02
C VAL A 265 -22.83 -3.74 12.69
N VAL A 266 -23.55 -4.86 12.74
CA VAL A 266 -24.32 -5.37 11.60
C VAL A 266 -25.78 -5.36 12.02
N TYR A 267 -26.60 -4.63 11.27
CA TYR A 267 -28.05 -4.62 11.40
C TYR A 267 -28.65 -5.45 10.29
N SER A 268 -29.69 -6.21 10.61
CA SER A 268 -30.51 -6.89 9.61
C SER A 268 -31.98 -6.71 9.98
N GLU A 269 -32.81 -6.33 9.01
CA GLU A 269 -34.25 -6.25 9.17
C GLU A 269 -34.97 -6.96 8.02
N THR A 270 -36.07 -7.62 8.36
CA THR A 270 -37.01 -8.16 7.37
C THR A 270 -38.00 -7.05 7.01
N GLN A 271 -37.92 -6.54 5.79
CA GLN A 271 -38.88 -5.55 5.32
C GLN A 271 -40.09 -6.27 4.71
N GLN A 272 -41.27 -6.01 5.28
CA GLN A 272 -42.54 -6.59 4.81
C GLN A 272 -43.20 -5.75 3.70
N ARG A 273 -42.64 -4.57 3.38
CA ARG A 273 -43.12 -3.73 2.27
C ARG A 273 -42.40 -4.09 0.98
N HIS A 274 -43.10 -3.98 -0.15
CA HIS A 274 -42.54 -4.32 -1.45
C HIS A 274 -41.38 -3.37 -1.86
N PRO A 275 -40.26 -3.90 -2.40
CA PRO A 275 -39.97 -5.32 -2.54
C PRO A 275 -39.64 -5.95 -1.18
N MET A 276 -40.37 -7.02 -0.86
CA MET A 276 -40.16 -7.75 0.39
C MET A 276 -38.77 -8.38 0.34
N GLY A 277 -38.04 -8.28 1.44
CA GLY A 277 -36.68 -8.79 1.48
C GLY A 277 -36.05 -8.66 2.85
N ILE A 278 -34.86 -9.25 2.96
CA ILE A 278 -33.97 -9.04 4.09
C ILE A 278 -33.01 -7.94 3.68
N TYR A 279 -32.97 -6.87 4.46
CA TYR A 279 -32.03 -5.78 4.31
C TYR A 279 -31.01 -5.90 5.43
N ALA A 280 -29.75 -5.75 5.11
CA ALA A 280 -28.71 -5.67 6.14
C ALA A 280 -27.75 -4.53 5.82
N GLU A 281 -27.23 -3.92 6.87
CA GLU A 281 -26.28 -2.83 6.83
C GLU A 281 -25.17 -3.12 7.83
N ALA A 282 -23.92 -2.82 7.47
CA ALA A 282 -22.81 -2.89 8.39
C ALA A 282 -22.16 -1.51 8.54
N ILE A 283 -21.91 -1.12 9.78
CA ILE A 283 -21.39 0.20 10.13
C ILE A 283 -20.16 0.03 11.01
N GLN A 284 -19.08 0.73 10.67
CA GLN A 284 -17.86 0.82 11.45
C GLN A 284 -17.22 2.20 11.23
N SER A 285 -16.77 2.83 12.31
CA SER A 285 -15.84 3.96 12.23
C SER A 285 -14.43 3.43 12.45
N THR A 286 -13.51 3.71 11.53
CA THR A 286 -12.14 3.21 11.62
C THR A 286 -11.14 4.23 11.09
N GLN A 287 -9.95 4.27 11.70
CA GLN A 287 -8.86 5.14 11.28
C GLN A 287 -7.52 4.43 11.53
N PRO A 288 -6.67 4.22 10.51
CA PRO A 288 -5.29 3.81 10.74
C PRO A 288 -4.50 4.92 11.46
N VAL A 289 -3.71 4.53 12.44
CA VAL A 289 -2.81 5.40 13.21
C VAL A 289 -1.41 4.82 13.11
N ILE A 290 -0.46 5.63 12.62
CA ILE A 290 0.96 5.27 12.54
C ILE A 290 1.70 6.00 13.64
N LEU A 291 2.37 5.23 14.50
CA LEU A 291 3.08 5.71 15.67
C LEU A 291 4.50 6.12 15.31
N HIS A 292 5.20 5.26 14.56
CA HIS A 292 6.59 5.45 14.18
C HIS A 292 6.70 6.02 12.76
N LYS A 293 6.24 7.25 12.58
CA LYS A 293 6.24 7.92 11.26
C LYS A 293 7.65 8.03 10.65
N GLY A 294 8.68 8.17 11.48
CA GLY A 294 10.06 8.19 11.03
C GLY A 294 10.55 6.85 10.45
N ALA A 295 9.95 5.73 10.86
CA ALA A 295 10.30 4.39 10.39
C ALA A 295 9.69 4.05 9.02
N VAL A 296 9.06 5.00 8.32
CA VAL A 296 8.43 4.77 7.03
C VAL A 296 9.08 5.69 6.00
N ILE A 297 9.59 5.10 4.93
CA ILE A 297 10.15 5.81 3.79
C ILE A 297 9.39 5.39 2.53
N VAL A 298 9.13 6.35 1.64
CA VAL A 298 8.45 6.13 0.36
C VAL A 298 9.27 6.70 -0.79
N ILE A 299 9.58 5.85 -1.78
CA ILE A 299 10.20 6.29 -3.03
C ILE A 299 9.16 6.16 -4.13
N ALA A 300 8.83 7.26 -4.81
CA ALA A 300 7.95 7.25 -5.98
C ALA A 300 8.74 6.97 -7.26
N VAL A 301 8.19 6.13 -8.13
CA VAL A 301 8.75 5.77 -9.42
C VAL A 301 7.69 6.02 -10.49
N ASP A 302 7.97 6.91 -11.43
CA ASP A 302 7.01 7.25 -12.49
C ASP A 302 7.23 6.38 -13.75
N GLU A 303 6.16 5.89 -14.37
CA GLU A 303 6.18 5.17 -15.65
C GLU A 303 6.50 6.12 -16.80
N LEU A 304 7.18 5.57 -17.81
CA LEU A 304 7.33 6.21 -19.11
C LEU A 304 6.15 5.83 -20.02
N GLY A 305 5.57 6.81 -20.72
CA GLY A 305 4.64 6.58 -21.83
C GLY A 305 5.35 6.07 -23.10
N ASP A 306 4.59 5.80 -24.15
CA ASP A 306 5.10 5.21 -25.42
C ASP A 306 6.15 6.09 -26.14
N GLU A 307 6.16 7.41 -25.88
CA GLU A 307 7.15 8.37 -26.40
C GLU A 307 8.21 8.77 -25.36
N GLY A 308 8.26 8.04 -24.24
CA GLY A 308 9.10 8.35 -23.10
C GLY A 308 8.63 9.57 -22.28
N GLU A 309 7.58 10.26 -22.69
CA GLU A 309 6.98 11.33 -21.88
C GLU A 309 6.33 10.76 -20.62
N PRO A 310 6.33 11.49 -19.48
CA PRO A 310 5.52 11.08 -18.34
C PRO A 310 4.06 10.96 -18.79
N VAL A 311 3.38 9.89 -18.35
CA VAL A 311 1.96 9.73 -18.62
C VAL A 311 1.26 10.98 -18.12
N ASN A 312 0.68 11.78 -19.04
CA ASN A 312 0.13 13.11 -18.75
C ASN A 312 -0.69 13.08 -17.45
N LEU A 313 -0.15 13.76 -16.42
CA LEU A 313 -0.58 13.69 -15.03
C LEU A 313 -1.80 14.56 -14.73
N ASN A 314 -2.44 15.16 -15.75
CA ASN A 314 -3.75 15.81 -15.65
C ASN A 314 -4.83 14.79 -15.27
N LEU A 315 -4.80 14.33 -14.04
CA LEU A 315 -5.98 13.87 -13.37
C LEU A 315 -6.75 15.14 -12.99
N PRO A 316 -8.06 15.22 -13.26
CA PRO A 316 -8.85 16.20 -12.52
C PRO A 316 -8.59 15.93 -11.04
N ALA A 317 -8.10 16.95 -10.32
CA ALA A 317 -8.04 16.96 -8.85
C ALA A 317 -9.29 16.23 -8.38
N ILE A 318 -9.14 15.07 -7.74
CA ILE A 318 -10.23 14.11 -7.61
C ILE A 318 -11.49 14.85 -7.19
N ALA A 319 -12.33 15.16 -8.18
CA ALA A 319 -13.71 15.48 -7.99
C ALA A 319 -14.27 14.10 -7.70
N HIS A 320 -14.09 13.66 -6.45
CA HIS A 320 -14.99 12.69 -5.89
C HIS A 320 -16.31 13.43 -5.93
N GLU A 321 -17.04 13.27 -7.04
CA GLU A 321 -18.40 13.72 -7.08
C GLU A 321 -19.07 13.15 -5.83
N PRO A 322 -19.82 13.97 -5.07
CA PRO A 322 -20.40 13.59 -3.79
C PRO A 322 -21.42 12.44 -3.87
N ASN A 323 -21.57 11.84 -5.05
CA ASN A 323 -22.64 10.92 -5.43
C ASN A 323 -22.16 9.48 -5.60
N GLY A 324 -20.86 9.21 -5.44
CA GLY A 324 -20.34 7.86 -5.32
C GLY A 324 -20.78 7.26 -3.99
N ASN A 325 -22.01 6.75 -3.93
CA ASN A 325 -22.54 5.97 -2.83
C ASN A 325 -21.62 4.78 -2.57
N TYR A 326 -20.68 4.93 -1.64
CA TYR A 326 -20.08 3.78 -0.98
C TYR A 326 -21.15 3.19 -0.06
N ARG A 327 -21.93 2.24 -0.59
CA ARG A 327 -22.80 1.37 0.19
C ARG A 327 -22.17 -0.01 0.36
#